data_AF-A0A834CI72-F1
#
_entry.id   AF-A0A834CI72-F1
#
_cell.length_a   1.000
_cell.length_b   1.000
_cell.length_c   1.000
_cell.angle_alpha   90.00
_cell.angle_beta   90.00
_cell.angle_gamma   90.00
#
_symmetry.space_group_name_H-M   'P 1'
#
loop_
_entity.id
_entity.type
_entity.pdbx_description
1 polymer ?
#
loop_
_entity_poly.entity_id
_entity_poly.type
_entity_poly.pdbx_seq_one_letter_code
_entity_poly.pdbx_strand_id
1 'polypeptide(L)'
;MLLQNLHFLWTFFVILLQVRSGLCKEVKFPSRTLKPPSPSDFLDKLMGRTSGYDARIRPNFKGPPVNVTCNIFINSFGSITETTMDYRLNVFLRQQWNDPRLAYKGIPRRLSGLGPLHVGLHLET
;
A
#
# COMPACT_ATOMS: atom_id res chain seq x y z
N MET A 1 74.10 9.28 -15.69
CA MET A 1 72.88 9.90 -16.30
C MET A 1 71.80 8.89 -16.68
N LEU A 2 72.12 7.68 -17.16
CA LEU A 2 71.12 6.66 -17.53
C LEU A 2 70.35 6.04 -16.34
N LEU A 3 71.00 5.84 -15.19
CA LEU A 3 70.37 5.24 -14.01
C LEU A 3 69.29 6.15 -13.39
N GLN A 4 69.51 7.48 -13.40
CA GLN A 4 68.54 8.46 -12.91
C GLN A 4 67.21 8.39 -13.69
N ASN A 5 67.28 8.22 -15.01
CA ASN A 5 66.11 8.14 -15.89
C ASN A 5 65.27 6.88 -15.63
N LEU A 6 65.90 5.77 -15.25
CA LEU A 6 65.22 4.53 -14.92
C LEU A 6 64.46 4.62 -13.59
N HIS A 7 65.01 5.33 -12.59
CA HIS A 7 64.32 5.61 -11.34
C HIS A 7 63.10 6.52 -11.54
N PHE A 8 63.18 7.54 -12.40
CA PHE A 8 62.04 8.40 -12.73
C PHE A 8 60.92 7.64 -13.45
N LEU A 9 61.26 6.69 -14.34
CA LEU A 9 60.27 5.84 -15.00
C LEU A 9 59.62 4.86 -14.02
N TRP A 10 60.38 4.30 -13.08
CA TRP A 10 59.85 3.41 -12.04
C TRP A 10 58.91 4.13 -11.08
N THR A 11 59.28 5.32 -10.61
CA THR A 11 58.41 6.11 -9.73
C THR A 11 57.13 6.54 -10.43
N PHE A 12 57.21 6.93 -11.71
CA PHE A 12 56.04 7.25 -12.52
C PHE A 12 55.13 6.04 -12.73
N PHE A 13 55.69 4.86 -13.01
CA PHE A 13 54.94 3.62 -13.15
C PHE A 13 54.22 3.21 -11.85
N VAL A 14 54.90 3.33 -10.71
CA VAL A 14 54.30 3.08 -9.40
C VAL A 14 53.18 4.07 -9.11
N ILE A 15 53.37 5.37 -9.38
CA ILE A 15 52.33 6.38 -9.21
C ILE A 15 51.13 6.13 -10.13
N LEU A 16 51.37 5.76 -11.39
CA LEU A 16 50.30 5.39 -12.35
C LEU A 16 49.50 4.17 -11.87
N LEU A 17 50.18 3.20 -11.23
CA LEU A 17 49.55 2.03 -10.64
C LEU A 17 48.70 2.40 -9.41
N GLN A 18 49.18 3.31 -8.55
CA GLN A 18 48.45 3.78 -7.36
C GLN A 18 47.25 4.67 -7.73
N VAL A 19 47.34 5.46 -8.81
CA VAL A 19 46.25 6.31 -9.30
C VAL A 19 45.11 5.47 -9.89
N ARG A 20 45.41 4.32 -10.54
CA ARG A 20 44.40 3.36 -11.00
C ARG A 20 43.57 2.76 -9.85
N SER A 21 44.14 2.65 -8.65
CA SER A 21 43.46 2.17 -7.44
C SER A 21 42.50 3.20 -6.83
N GLY A 22 42.65 4.50 -7.16
CA GLY A 22 41.98 5.60 -6.47
C GLY A 22 40.64 6.08 -7.06
N LEU A 23 40.27 5.63 -8.27
CA LEU A 23 39.06 6.08 -8.97
C LEU A 23 38.03 4.97 -9.17
N CYS A 24 37.78 4.19 -8.12
CA CYS A 24 36.48 3.57 -7.95
C CYS A 24 35.96 4.01 -6.59
N LYS A 25 35.49 5.26 -6.53
CA LYS A 25 34.54 5.60 -5.47
C LYS A 25 33.32 4.75 -5.78
N GLU A 26 33.15 3.68 -5.00
CA GLU A 26 31.92 2.93 -4.93
C GLU A 26 30.80 3.97 -4.79
N VAL A 27 30.04 4.21 -5.85
CA VAL A 27 28.77 4.89 -5.72
C VAL A 27 27.92 3.89 -4.97
N LYS A 28 28.01 3.96 -3.64
CA LYS A 28 27.14 3.26 -2.72
C LYS A 28 25.78 3.90 -2.90
N PHE A 29 25.10 3.51 -3.97
CA PHE A 29 23.67 3.67 -4.07
C PHE A 29 23.16 3.13 -2.74
N PRO A 30 22.48 3.93 -1.92
CA PRO A 30 21.82 3.38 -0.77
C PRO A 30 20.88 2.34 -1.33
N SER A 31 21.27 1.07 -1.21
CA SER A 31 20.37 -0.07 -1.28
C SER A 31 19.45 0.15 -0.11
N ARG A 32 18.43 0.98 -0.34
CA ARG A 32 17.22 0.97 0.44
C ARG A 32 16.69 -0.41 0.19
N THR A 33 17.08 -1.35 1.06
CA THR A 33 16.29 -2.52 1.35
C THR A 33 14.94 -1.96 1.78
N LEU A 34 14.07 -1.73 0.79
CA LEU A 34 12.68 -1.40 1.01
C LEU A 34 12.16 -2.59 1.79
N LYS A 35 12.10 -2.46 3.12
CA LYS A 35 11.31 -3.35 3.96
C LYS A 35 9.99 -3.55 3.21
N PRO A 36 9.54 -4.80 3.01
CA PRO A 36 8.25 -5.02 2.39
C PRO A 36 7.25 -4.13 3.13
N PRO A 37 6.49 -3.28 2.41
CA PRO A 37 5.65 -2.28 3.04
C PRO A 37 4.76 -3.00 4.05
N SER A 38 4.74 -2.50 5.29
CA SER A 38 3.89 -3.09 6.29
C SER A 38 2.42 -2.88 5.89
N PRO A 39 1.50 -3.76 6.32
CA PRO A 39 0.07 -3.60 6.02
C PRO A 39 -0.48 -2.23 6.46
N SER A 40 0.08 -1.63 7.52
CA SER A 40 -0.26 -0.26 7.95
C SER A 40 0.26 0.80 7.00
N ASP A 41 1.52 0.70 6.53
CA ASP A 41 2.06 1.66 5.54
C ASP A 41 1.23 1.65 4.24
N PHE A 42 0.68 0.49 3.89
CA PHE A 42 -0.23 0.34 2.78
C PHE A 42 -1.55 1.09 2.99
N LEU A 43 -2.18 0.94 4.18
CA LEU A 43 -3.39 1.67 4.53
C LEU A 43 -3.14 3.18 4.61
N ASP A 44 -2.02 3.59 5.18
CA ASP A 44 -1.62 5.00 5.26
C ASP A 44 -1.41 5.61 3.86
N LYS A 45 -0.96 4.80 2.89
CA LYS A 45 -0.86 5.25 1.49
C LYS A 45 -2.21 5.37 0.78
N LEU A 46 -3.22 4.60 1.19
CA LEU A 46 -4.57 4.65 0.61
C LEU A 46 -5.50 5.65 1.28
N MET A 47 -5.46 5.73 2.62
CA MET A 47 -6.37 6.53 3.43
C MET A 47 -5.69 7.61 4.27
N GLY A 48 -4.36 7.69 4.25
CA GLY A 48 -3.62 8.70 4.98
C GLY A 48 -3.62 10.06 4.30
N ARG A 49 -3.03 11.05 5.00
CA ARG A 49 -3.02 12.46 4.59
C ARG A 49 -2.37 12.71 3.23
N THR A 50 -1.52 11.79 2.77
CA THR A 50 -0.77 11.89 1.51
C THR A 50 -1.55 11.37 0.29
N SER A 51 -2.64 10.61 0.47
CA SER A 51 -3.41 10.05 -0.65
C SER A 51 -4.48 11.01 -1.19
N GLY A 52 -4.91 12.00 -0.39
CA GLY A 52 -6.03 12.88 -0.71
C GLY A 52 -7.41 12.23 -0.57
N TYR A 53 -7.49 11.05 0.05
CA TYR A 53 -8.76 10.39 0.35
C TYR A 53 -9.52 11.14 1.46
N ASP A 54 -10.70 11.68 1.15
CA ASP A 54 -11.64 12.25 2.13
C ASP A 54 -12.83 11.30 2.34
N ALA A 55 -12.88 10.69 3.53
CA ALA A 55 -13.94 9.75 3.92
C ALA A 55 -15.34 10.38 3.99
N ARG A 56 -15.44 11.72 4.09
CA ARG A 56 -16.74 12.43 4.13
C ARG A 56 -17.37 12.54 2.75
N ILE A 57 -16.59 12.38 1.69
CA ILE A 57 -17.06 12.50 0.31
C ILE A 57 -17.38 11.11 -0.22
N ARG A 58 -18.63 10.91 -0.64
CA ARG A 58 -19.07 9.66 -1.26
C ARG A 58 -18.25 9.33 -2.53
N PRO A 59 -18.06 8.05 -2.86
CA PRO A 59 -17.51 7.65 -4.15
C PRO A 59 -18.35 8.23 -5.30
N ASN A 60 -17.71 8.55 -6.43
CA ASN A 60 -18.38 9.15 -7.60
C ASN A 60 -19.14 10.45 -7.25
N PHE A 61 -18.50 11.36 -6.52
CA PHE A 61 -19.07 12.68 -6.22
C PHE A 61 -19.38 13.43 -7.53
N LYS A 62 -20.62 13.92 -7.69
CA LYS A 62 -21.19 14.49 -8.94
C LYS A 62 -21.34 13.52 -10.12
N GLY A 63 -21.08 12.23 -9.91
CA GLY A 63 -21.25 11.18 -10.92
C GLY A 63 -22.51 10.33 -10.69
N PRO A 64 -22.56 9.13 -11.32
CA PRO A 64 -23.66 8.19 -11.14
C PRO A 64 -23.81 7.73 -9.68
N PRO A 65 -24.99 7.23 -9.29
CA PRO A 65 -25.21 6.69 -7.95
C PRO A 65 -24.28 5.51 -7.66
N VAL A 66 -23.94 5.33 -6.38
CA VAL A 66 -23.16 4.18 -5.91
C VAL A 66 -24.11 3.01 -5.69
N ASN A 67 -23.83 1.89 -6.34
CA ASN A 67 -24.56 0.65 -6.10
C ASN A 67 -24.05 0.02 -4.81
N VAL A 68 -24.94 -0.05 -3.80
CA VAL A 68 -24.67 -0.69 -2.51
C VAL A 68 -25.50 -1.98 -2.44
N THR A 69 -24.82 -3.11 -2.32
CA THR A 69 -25.45 -4.40 -2.10
C THR A 69 -25.48 -4.67 -0.61
N CYS A 70 -26.69 -4.85 -0.07
CA CYS A 70 -26.90 -5.15 1.34
C CYS A 70 -27.33 -6.62 1.51
N ASN A 71 -26.75 -7.30 2.47
CA ASN A 71 -27.15 -8.63 2.91
C ASN A 71 -27.37 -8.59 4.42
N ILE A 72 -28.46 -9.21 4.88
CA ILE A 72 -28.84 -9.29 6.28
C ILE A 72 -28.86 -10.76 6.67
N PHE A 73 -28.09 -11.10 7.69
CA PHE A 73 -28.15 -12.42 8.32
C PHE A 73 -28.71 -12.27 9.73
N ILE A 74 -29.83 -12.92 10.02
CA ILE A 74 -30.46 -12.88 11.34
C ILE A 74 -29.83 -13.97 12.19
N ASN A 75 -29.12 -13.57 13.23
CA ASN A 75 -28.51 -14.46 14.20
C ASN A 75 -29.52 -14.90 15.27
N SER A 76 -30.38 -13.98 15.73
CA SER A 76 -31.50 -14.31 16.61
C SER A 76 -32.68 -13.36 16.44
N PHE A 77 -33.87 -13.87 16.75
CA PHE A 77 -35.15 -13.17 16.72
C PHE A 77 -35.86 -13.42 18.05
N GLY A 78 -36.17 -12.38 18.84
CA GLY A 78 -36.79 -12.56 20.15
C GLY A 78 -37.29 -11.27 20.81
N SER A 79 -37.78 -11.39 22.05
CA SER A 79 -38.41 -10.29 22.81
C SER A 79 -39.54 -9.60 22.04
N ILE A 80 -40.53 -10.38 21.60
CA ILE A 80 -41.72 -9.88 20.93
C ILE A 80 -42.70 -9.44 22.01
N THR A 81 -43.02 -8.15 22.06
CA THR A 81 -43.94 -7.61 23.05
C THR A 81 -45.17 -7.10 22.31
N GLU A 82 -46.27 -7.85 22.33
CA GLU A 82 -47.47 -7.53 21.53
C GLU A 82 -48.12 -6.21 21.97
N THR A 83 -48.10 -5.91 23.27
CA THR A 83 -48.68 -4.69 23.84
C THR A 83 -48.00 -3.41 23.31
N THR A 84 -46.69 -3.45 23.06
CA THR A 84 -45.92 -2.30 22.56
C THR A 84 -45.53 -2.44 21.09
N MET A 85 -45.82 -3.59 20.47
CA MET A 85 -45.44 -3.94 19.10
C MET A 85 -43.93 -3.93 18.84
N ASP A 86 -43.12 -4.16 19.87
CA ASP A 86 -41.65 -4.18 19.77
C ASP A 86 -41.12 -5.59 19.53
N TYR A 87 -40.07 -5.70 18.71
CA TYR A 87 -39.31 -6.92 18.48
C TYR A 87 -37.80 -6.61 18.53
N ARG A 88 -36.99 -7.56 19.00
CA ARG A 88 -35.52 -7.43 19.04
C ARG A 88 -34.88 -8.45 18.11
N LEU A 89 -34.01 -7.96 17.24
CA LEU A 89 -33.23 -8.78 16.31
C LEU A 89 -31.75 -8.63 16.63
N ASN A 90 -31.03 -9.74 16.61
CA ASN A 90 -29.58 -9.72 16.47
C ASN A 90 -29.24 -10.03 15.02
N VAL A 91 -28.62 -9.10 14.32
CA VAL A 91 -28.37 -9.21 12.88
C VAL A 91 -26.92 -8.89 12.52
N PHE A 92 -26.40 -9.59 11.52
CA PHE A 92 -25.23 -9.15 10.78
C PHE A 92 -25.66 -8.42 9.54
N LEU A 93 -25.37 -7.12 9.52
CA LEU A 93 -25.54 -6.30 8.33
C LEU A 93 -24.22 -6.30 7.55
N ARG A 94 -24.27 -6.83 6.33
CA ARG A 94 -23.16 -6.78 5.38
C ARG A 94 -23.49 -5.82 4.26
N GLN A 95 -22.66 -4.80 4.10
CA GLN A 95 -22.77 -3.84 3.00
C GLN A 95 -21.57 -4.02 2.08
N GLN A 96 -21.80 -4.03 0.78
CA GLN A 96 -20.76 -4.12 -0.23
C GLN A 96 -20.96 -3.01 -1.25
N TRP A 97 -19.93 -2.20 -1.46
CA TRP A 97 -19.89 -1.21 -2.53
C TRP A 97 -18.49 -1.13 -3.15
N ASN A 98 -18.43 -0.55 -4.34
CA ASN A 98 -17.17 -0.32 -5.05
C ASN A 98 -16.73 1.14 -4.85
N ASP A 99 -15.52 1.35 -4.32
CA ASP A 99 -14.87 2.66 -4.27
C ASP A 99 -13.63 2.66 -5.17
N PRO A 100 -13.67 3.31 -6.35
CA PRO A 100 -12.51 3.38 -7.25
C PRO A 100 -11.27 4.02 -6.63
N ARG A 101 -11.42 4.85 -5.60
CA ARG A 101 -10.31 5.57 -4.95
C ARG A 101 -9.45 4.65 -4.09
N LEU A 102 -10.03 3.54 -3.62
CA LEU A 102 -9.34 2.53 -2.83
C LEU A 102 -8.68 1.45 -3.69
N ALA A 103 -8.77 1.56 -5.02
CA ALA A 103 -8.12 0.62 -5.94
C ALA A 103 -6.60 0.79 -5.93
N TYR A 104 -5.90 -0.19 -5.35
CA TYR A 104 -4.43 -0.19 -5.35
C TYR A 104 -3.85 -0.72 -6.67
N LYS A 105 -3.06 0.11 -7.35
CA LYS A 105 -2.44 -0.22 -8.65
C LYS A 105 -1.24 -1.19 -8.56
N GLY A 106 -0.74 -1.49 -7.36
CA GLY A 106 0.45 -2.33 -7.15
C GLY A 106 0.16 -3.79 -6.80
N ILE A 107 -1.09 -4.26 -6.89
CA ILE A 107 -1.41 -5.67 -6.69
C ILE A 107 -0.81 -6.47 -7.87
N PRO A 108 0.05 -7.49 -7.64
CA PRO A 108 0.56 -8.33 -8.72
C PRO A 108 -0.59 -8.95 -9.50
N ARG A 109 -0.50 -8.99 -10.84
CA ARG A 109 -1.57 -9.50 -11.74
C ARG A 109 -2.13 -10.88 -11.37
N ARG A 110 -1.37 -11.67 -10.59
CA ARG A 110 -1.74 -13.00 -10.09
C ARG A 110 -2.86 -12.97 -9.03
N LEU A 111 -3.04 -11.87 -8.32
CA LEU A 111 -4.12 -11.64 -7.34
C LEU A 111 -5.28 -10.81 -7.91
N SER A 112 -5.19 -10.36 -9.16
CA SER A 112 -6.24 -9.62 -9.87
C SER A 112 -7.49 -10.45 -10.22
N GLY A 113 -7.44 -11.77 -9.97
CA GLY A 113 -8.60 -12.65 -10.06
C GLY A 113 -9.53 -12.59 -8.84
N LEU A 114 -9.06 -11.98 -7.74
CA LEU A 114 -9.94 -11.53 -6.67
C LEU A 114 -10.58 -10.23 -7.18
N GLY A 115 -11.91 -10.18 -7.23
CA GLY A 115 -12.67 -9.06 -7.77
C GLY A 115 -12.34 -7.70 -7.13
N PRO A 116 -13.00 -6.61 -7.57
CA PRO A 116 -12.79 -5.28 -7.02
C PRO A 116 -12.82 -5.31 -5.48
N LEU A 117 -11.95 -4.52 -4.84
CA LEU A 117 -11.93 -4.40 -3.38
C LEU A 117 -13.27 -3.82 -2.92
N HIS A 118 -14.15 -4.70 -2.47
CA HIS A 118 -15.41 -4.31 -1.88
C HIS A 118 -15.14 -3.83 -0.46
N VAL A 119 -15.51 -2.59 -0.17
CA VAL A 119 -15.51 -2.12 1.21
C VAL A 119 -16.67 -2.81 1.91
N GLY A 120 -16.34 -3.64 2.88
CA GLY A 120 -17.28 -4.39 3.69
C GLY A 120 -17.38 -3.78 5.08
N LEU A 121 -18.54 -3.24 5.45
CA LEU A 121 -18.85 -2.97 6.85
C LEU A 121 -19.58 -4.20 7.42
N HIS A 122 -19.01 -4.78 8.47
CA HIS A 122 -19.64 -5.81 9.29
C HIS A 122 -20.06 -5.14 10.59
N LEU A 123 -21.35 -4.91 10.75
CA LEU A 123 -21.93 -4.44 12.00
C LEU A 123 -22.65 -5.61 12.66
N GLU A 124 -22.24 -5.91 13.89
CA GLU A 124 -22.97 -6.78 14.81
C GLU A 124 -23.77 -5.87 15.75
N THR A 125 -25.09 -6.07 15.82
CA THR A 125 -26.00 -5.35 16.72
C THR A 125 -26.80 -6.32 17.55
#